data_AF-A0A936J2Y3-F1
#
_entry.id   AF-A0A936J2Y3-F1
#
_cell.length_a   1.000
_cell.length_b   1.000
_cell.length_c   1.000
_cell.angle_alpha   90.00
_cell.angle_beta   90.00
_cell.angle_gamma   90.00
#
_symmetry.space_group_name_H-M   'P 1'
#
loop_
_entity.id
_entity.type
_entity.pdbx_description
1 polymer ?
#
loop_
_entity_poly.entity_id
_entity_poly.type
_entity_poly.pdbx_seq_one_letter_code
_entity_poly.pdbx_strand_id
1 'polypeptide(L)'
;MKRQITKFVATALLIFLPAGLNAQRLTLTSGSIFIGGDSFSRPDYQTILIFDVTGSAQNPVRTYRFGATQYYSVYLDHPIKPDGRYDYSLIMPYGPQSLFINGQNIYPVWYVESRWNLNASVITPIATVDSPVIATVESPFSMTGTTSTYGRYNLNLRTKGSGTVRIRFEKIGLNYFFLDGTYVFSEPGSDR
;
A
#
# COMPACT_ATOMS: atom_id res chain seq x y z
N MET A 1 -65.41 -3.40 34.23
CA MET A 1 -64.45 -3.16 33.13
C MET A 1 -63.04 -3.46 33.62
N LYS A 2 -62.44 -4.59 33.19
CA LYS A 2 -61.05 -4.95 33.52
C LYS A 2 -60.16 -4.58 32.33
N ARG A 3 -59.16 -3.71 32.53
CA ARG A 3 -58.16 -3.34 31.50
C ARG A 3 -57.20 -4.52 31.29
N GLN A 4 -57.19 -5.10 30.09
CA GLN A 4 -56.12 -5.99 29.64
C GLN A 4 -54.87 -5.15 29.36
N ILE A 5 -53.78 -5.42 30.08
CA ILE A 5 -52.46 -4.89 29.81
C ILE A 5 -51.79 -5.90 28.86
N THR A 6 -51.79 -5.61 27.57
CA THR A 6 -51.06 -6.37 26.57
C THR A 6 -49.57 -6.11 26.75
N LYS A 7 -48.84 -7.09 27.30
CA LYS A 7 -47.38 -7.05 27.35
C LYS A 7 -46.85 -7.24 25.93
N PHE A 8 -46.32 -6.17 25.34
CA PHE A 8 -45.49 -6.28 24.14
C PHE A 8 -44.20 -7.01 24.53
N VAL A 9 -44.09 -8.27 24.13
CA VAL A 9 -42.81 -8.98 24.13
C VAL A 9 -42.04 -8.41 22.94
N ALA A 10 -41.16 -7.45 23.20
CA ALA A 10 -40.18 -7.02 22.21
C ALA A 10 -39.20 -8.18 21.99
N THR A 11 -39.42 -8.95 20.92
CA THR A 11 -38.40 -9.86 20.40
C THR A 11 -37.24 -9.00 19.94
N ALA A 12 -36.22 -8.87 20.80
CA ALA A 12 -34.94 -8.32 20.39
C ALA A 12 -34.36 -9.27 19.34
N LEU A 13 -34.50 -8.90 18.06
CA LEU A 13 -33.71 -9.47 16.99
C LEU A 13 -32.27 -9.06 17.25
N LEU A 14 -31.52 -9.94 17.93
CA LEU A 14 -30.08 -9.80 18.06
C LEU A 14 -29.50 -9.98 16.66
N ILE A 15 -29.28 -8.88 15.95
CA ILE A 15 -28.41 -8.88 14.79
C ILE A 15 -27.02 -9.18 15.36
N PHE A 16 -26.54 -10.40 15.13
CA PHE A 16 -25.13 -10.70 15.28
C PHE A 16 -24.37 -9.85 14.26
N LEU A 17 -23.97 -8.65 14.68
CA LEU A 17 -22.81 -8.00 14.07
C LEU A 17 -21.65 -8.98 14.29
N PRO A 18 -20.99 -9.47 13.24
CA PRO A 18 -19.89 -10.41 13.41
C PRO A 18 -18.84 -9.75 14.30
N ALA A 19 -18.72 -10.30 15.50
CA ALA A 19 -17.69 -9.95 16.46
C ALA A 19 -16.33 -10.17 15.79
N GLY A 20 -15.52 -9.11 15.74
CA GLY A 20 -14.11 -9.18 15.38
C GLY A 20 -13.83 -9.66 13.97
N LEU A 21 -13.82 -8.73 13.01
CA LEU A 21 -12.93 -8.85 11.86
C LEU A 21 -11.49 -8.86 12.41
N ASN A 22 -11.00 -10.04 12.81
CA ASN A 22 -9.57 -10.27 12.91
C ASN A 22 -9.01 -9.95 11.54
N ALA A 23 -8.41 -8.77 11.39
CA ALA A 23 -7.88 -8.31 10.11
C ALA A 23 -6.99 -9.42 9.55
N GLN A 24 -7.46 -10.03 8.46
CA GLN A 24 -6.87 -11.23 7.89
C GLN A 24 -5.44 -10.90 7.46
N ARG A 25 -4.48 -11.76 7.78
CA ARG A 25 -3.09 -11.55 7.40
C ARG A 25 -2.90 -11.91 5.93
N LEU A 26 -2.48 -10.92 5.15
CA LEU A 26 -2.09 -11.05 3.75
C LEU A 26 -0.57 -10.98 3.67
N THR A 27 0.05 -12.00 3.07
CA THR A 27 1.47 -11.99 2.75
C THR A 27 1.62 -11.75 1.26
N LEU A 28 2.23 -10.63 0.89
CA LEU A 28 2.57 -10.32 -0.50
C LEU A 28 3.71 -11.23 -0.96
N THR A 29 3.57 -11.77 -2.16
CA THR A 29 4.47 -12.77 -2.73
C THR A 29 5.02 -12.33 -4.09
N SER A 30 4.38 -11.35 -4.74
CA SER A 30 4.83 -10.80 -6.02
C SER A 30 4.16 -9.46 -6.34
N GLY A 31 4.66 -8.83 -7.40
CA GLY A 31 4.18 -7.55 -7.88
C GLY A 31 5.15 -6.42 -7.56
N SER A 32 4.70 -5.19 -7.84
CA SER A 32 5.54 -4.01 -7.64
C SER A 32 4.77 -2.81 -7.13
N ILE A 33 5.51 -1.94 -6.46
CA ILE A 33 5.10 -0.58 -6.12
C ILE A 33 6.10 0.36 -6.78
N PHE A 34 5.60 1.37 -7.49
CA PHE A 34 6.37 2.48 -8.01
C PHE A 34 5.97 3.75 -7.24
N ILE A 35 6.98 4.46 -6.76
CA ILE A 35 6.86 5.77 -6.12
C ILE A 35 7.79 6.69 -6.90
N GLY A 36 7.29 7.77 -7.48
CA GLY A 36 8.16 8.68 -8.23
C GLY A 36 7.52 10.04 -8.45
N GLY A 37 8.36 11.06 -8.60
CA GLY A 37 7.92 12.41 -8.94
C GLY A 37 7.81 12.63 -10.45
N ASP A 38 6.80 13.38 -10.88
CA ASP A 38 6.89 14.12 -12.15
C ASP A 38 7.48 15.50 -11.83
N SER A 39 8.78 15.66 -12.03
CA SER A 39 9.31 16.84 -12.73
C SER A 39 10.83 16.80 -12.73
N PHE A 40 11.40 16.63 -13.91
CA PHE A 40 12.72 17.17 -14.17
C PHE A 40 12.71 18.65 -13.79
N SER A 41 13.69 19.11 -13.01
CA SER A 41 13.95 20.51 -12.65
C SER A 41 13.05 21.24 -11.63
N ARG A 42 12.05 20.60 -11.01
CA ARG A 42 11.27 21.25 -9.92
C ARG A 42 11.19 20.39 -8.67
N PRO A 43 11.58 20.91 -7.49
CA PRO A 43 11.39 20.22 -6.21
C PRO A 43 9.93 20.25 -5.74
N ASP A 44 8.96 20.59 -6.60
CA ASP A 44 7.55 20.60 -6.25
C ASP A 44 7.00 19.17 -6.41
N TYR A 45 7.30 18.34 -5.40
CA TYR A 45 7.08 16.89 -5.27
C TYR A 45 5.66 16.39 -5.59
N GLN A 46 5.28 16.35 -6.87
CA GLN A 46 4.09 15.63 -7.32
C GLN A 46 4.40 14.13 -7.41
N THR A 47 4.15 13.39 -6.33
CA THR A 47 4.43 11.95 -6.29
C THR A 47 3.28 11.14 -6.89
N ILE A 48 3.61 10.38 -7.94
CA ILE A 48 2.82 9.31 -8.51
C ILE A 48 3.07 8.04 -7.70
N LEU A 49 1.98 7.39 -7.28
CA LEU A 49 2.02 6.07 -6.66
C LEU A 49 1.28 5.09 -7.57
N ILE A 50 1.97 4.02 -7.96
CA ILE A 50 1.39 2.93 -8.75
C ILE A 50 1.70 1.63 -8.04
N PHE A 51 0.72 0.75 -7.90
CA PHE A 51 1.01 -0.60 -7.47
C PHE A 51 0.14 -1.64 -8.18
N ASP A 52 0.71 -2.82 -8.30
CA ASP A 52 0.02 -4.06 -8.65
C ASP A 52 0.69 -5.18 -7.86
N VAL A 53 0.04 -5.60 -6.78
CA VAL A 53 0.61 -6.51 -5.79
C VAL A 53 -0.28 -7.73 -5.60
N THR A 54 0.34 -8.90 -5.49
CA THR A 54 -0.33 -10.16 -5.25
C THR A 54 0.13 -10.76 -3.92
N GLY A 55 -0.81 -11.35 -3.19
CA GLY A 55 -0.50 -12.05 -1.95
C GLY A 55 -1.50 -13.13 -1.61
N SER A 56 -1.13 -13.94 -0.63
CA SER A 56 -1.97 -15.01 -0.11
C SER A 56 -2.32 -14.78 1.36
N ALA A 57 -3.53 -15.21 1.72
CA ALA A 57 -3.99 -15.29 3.09
C ALA A 57 -4.43 -16.72 3.39
N GLN A 58 -4.27 -17.16 4.64
CA GLN A 58 -4.42 -18.58 5.02
C GLN A 58 -5.76 -18.93 5.70
N ASN A 59 -6.54 -17.93 6.11
CA ASN A 59 -7.83 -18.18 6.77
C ASN A 59 -8.90 -17.13 6.35
N PRO A 60 -9.81 -17.47 5.43
CA PRO A 60 -9.75 -18.63 4.53
C PRO A 60 -8.57 -18.52 3.55
N VAL A 61 -8.14 -19.67 2.99
CA VAL A 61 -7.08 -19.70 1.97
C VAL A 61 -7.54 -18.98 0.71
N ARG A 62 -6.91 -17.85 0.39
CA ARG A 62 -7.24 -17.01 -0.77
C ARG A 62 -6.01 -16.32 -1.33
N THR A 63 -5.99 -16.17 -2.64
CA THR A 63 -5.05 -15.30 -3.35
C THR A 63 -5.75 -14.00 -3.68
N TYR A 64 -5.11 -12.89 -3.34
CA TYR A 64 -5.59 -11.55 -3.61
C TYR A 64 -4.61 -10.83 -4.53
N ARG A 65 -5.12 -10.07 -5.50
CA ARG A 65 -4.34 -9.11 -6.28
C ARG A 65 -4.99 -7.75 -6.23
N PHE A 66 -4.23 -6.73 -5.86
CA PHE A 66 -4.66 -5.34 -5.74
C PHE A 66 -3.88 -4.51 -6.73
N GLY A 67 -4.57 -3.67 -7.49
CA GLY A 67 -3.95 -2.72 -8.41
C GLY A 67 -4.57 -1.35 -8.26
N ALA A 68 -3.75 -0.30 -8.26
CA ALA A 68 -4.19 1.09 -8.17
C ALA A 68 -3.15 2.06 -8.74
N THR A 69 -3.59 3.21 -9.26
CA THR A 69 -2.73 4.32 -9.70
C THR A 69 -3.26 5.66 -9.18
N GLN A 70 -2.44 6.39 -8.41
CA GLN A 70 -2.76 7.72 -7.90
C GLN A 70 -1.81 8.75 -8.51
N TYR A 71 -2.40 9.73 -9.19
CA TYR A 71 -1.72 10.93 -9.62
C TYR A 71 -1.92 12.04 -8.57
N TYR A 72 -0.91 12.91 -8.42
CA TYR A 72 -0.98 14.12 -7.61
C TYR A 72 -1.37 13.88 -6.14
N SER A 73 -0.91 12.76 -5.56
CA SER A 73 -1.22 12.40 -4.17
C SER A 73 -0.67 13.45 -3.20
N VAL A 74 -1.60 14.16 -2.57
CA VAL A 74 -1.41 15.28 -1.63
C VAL A 74 -0.74 14.84 -0.32
N TYR A 75 0.10 15.72 0.26
CA TYR A 75 0.76 15.62 1.57
C TYR A 75 1.39 14.25 1.86
N LEU A 76 2.47 13.93 1.16
CA LEU A 76 3.54 13.19 1.83
C LEU A 76 3.90 14.00 3.06
N ASP A 77 3.75 13.45 4.25
CA ASP A 77 4.44 13.95 5.42
C ASP A 77 5.92 13.71 5.14
N HIS A 78 6.52 14.63 4.37
CA HIS A 78 7.90 14.54 3.91
C HIS A 78 8.78 14.57 5.15
N PRO A 79 9.52 13.50 5.34
CA PRO A 79 10.85 13.50 4.78
C PRO A 79 10.92 12.38 3.74
N ILE A 80 11.47 12.67 2.56
CA ILE A 80 12.30 11.66 1.91
C ILE A 80 13.33 11.30 2.98
N LYS A 81 13.12 10.19 3.70
CA LYS A 81 14.05 9.79 4.73
C LYS A 81 15.24 9.23 3.96
N PRO A 82 16.43 9.84 4.08
CA PRO A 82 17.59 9.40 3.33
C PRO A 82 17.98 7.96 3.64
N ASP A 83 17.35 7.32 4.63
CA ASP A 83 17.61 5.97 5.12
C ASP A 83 16.78 4.88 4.43
N GLY A 84 15.94 5.21 3.43
CA GLY A 84 15.17 4.23 2.66
C GLY A 84 13.82 3.88 3.28
N ARG A 85 13.35 4.67 4.25
CA ARG A 85 12.05 4.49 4.91
C ARG A 85 10.98 5.39 4.32
N TYR A 86 9.83 4.80 4.04
CA TYR A 86 8.68 5.48 3.46
C TYR A 86 7.42 5.07 4.21
N ASP A 87 6.64 6.06 4.62
CA ASP A 87 5.31 5.90 5.18
C ASP A 87 4.33 6.46 4.15
N TYR A 88 3.45 5.63 3.58
CA TYR A 88 2.40 6.14 2.71
C TYR A 88 1.01 5.69 3.12
N SER A 89 0.06 6.57 2.84
CA SER A 89 -1.37 6.34 2.96
C SER A 89 -2.02 6.69 1.64
N LEU A 90 -2.52 5.69 0.94
CA LEU A 90 -3.32 5.86 -0.25
C LEU A 90 -4.80 5.80 0.14
N ILE A 91 -5.56 6.81 -0.28
CA ILE A 91 -7.02 6.90 -0.14
C ILE A 91 -7.56 7.29 -1.51
N MET A 92 -8.21 6.37 -2.21
CA MET A 92 -8.76 6.63 -3.55
C MET A 92 -10.29 6.72 -3.52
N PRO A 93 -10.90 7.92 -3.62
CA PRO A 93 -12.35 8.02 -3.67
C PRO A 93 -12.94 7.52 -5.00
N TYR A 94 -12.26 7.74 -6.14
CA TYR A 94 -12.65 7.25 -7.47
C TYR A 94 -11.40 7.17 -8.39
N GLY A 95 -10.99 5.98 -8.82
CA GLY A 95 -9.81 5.77 -9.66
C GLY A 95 -9.75 4.35 -10.27
N PRO A 96 -8.81 4.08 -11.20
CA PRO A 96 -8.64 2.74 -11.74
C PRO A 96 -8.09 1.82 -10.66
N GLN A 97 -8.98 1.03 -10.06
CA GLN A 97 -8.68 0.05 -9.04
C GLN A 97 -9.14 -1.33 -9.49
N SER A 98 -8.34 -2.34 -9.16
CA SER A 98 -8.64 -3.73 -9.47
C SER A 98 -8.45 -4.59 -8.23
N LEU A 99 -9.45 -5.41 -7.94
CA LEU A 99 -9.40 -6.46 -6.93
C LEU A 99 -9.65 -7.79 -7.62
N PHE A 100 -8.72 -8.72 -7.49
CA PHE A 100 -8.95 -10.11 -7.84
C PHE A 100 -8.91 -10.98 -6.60
N ILE A 101 -9.84 -11.93 -6.51
CA ILE A 101 -9.85 -12.97 -5.48
C ILE A 101 -9.83 -14.31 -6.20
N ASN A 102 -8.80 -15.12 -5.96
CA ASN A 102 -8.58 -16.41 -6.61
C ASN A 102 -8.67 -16.30 -8.16
N GLY A 103 -8.09 -15.24 -8.72
CA GLY A 103 -8.09 -14.96 -10.17
C GLY A 103 -9.40 -14.37 -10.71
N GLN A 104 -10.48 -14.30 -9.92
CA GLN A 104 -11.74 -13.69 -10.34
C GLN A 104 -11.73 -12.19 -10.08
N ASN A 105 -12.11 -11.42 -11.10
CA ASN A 105 -12.23 -9.98 -10.97
C ASN A 105 -13.47 -9.61 -10.15
N ILE A 106 -13.28 -8.79 -9.12
CA ILE A 106 -14.34 -8.36 -8.23
C ILE A 106 -14.74 -6.94 -8.63
N TYR A 107 -15.96 -6.80 -9.13
CA TYR A 107 -16.56 -5.49 -9.43
C TYR A 107 -18.01 -5.40 -8.93
N PRO A 108 -18.44 -4.20 -8.48
CA PRO A 108 -17.63 -2.98 -8.38
C PRO A 108 -16.73 -2.92 -7.13
N VAL A 109 -15.55 -2.31 -7.27
CA VAL A 109 -14.75 -1.79 -6.15
C VAL A 109 -14.84 -0.28 -6.23
N TRP A 110 -15.34 0.34 -5.17
CA TRP A 110 -15.54 1.80 -5.11
C TRP A 110 -14.34 2.50 -4.53
N TYR A 111 -13.61 1.84 -3.63
CA TYR A 111 -12.52 2.46 -2.89
C TYR A 111 -11.49 1.42 -2.47
N VAL A 112 -10.21 1.79 -2.56
CA VAL A 112 -9.06 1.07 -2.02
C VAL A 112 -8.29 2.00 -1.10
N GLU A 113 -7.97 1.49 0.09
CA GLU A 113 -7.12 2.16 1.07
C GLU A 113 -5.92 1.31 1.41
N SER A 114 -4.74 1.86 1.20
CA SER A 114 -3.48 1.19 1.54
C SER A 114 -2.68 2.11 2.45
N ARG A 115 -2.53 1.73 3.71
CA ARG A 115 -1.63 2.40 4.66
C ARG A 115 -0.46 1.47 4.91
N TRP A 116 0.66 1.69 4.25
CA TRP A 116 1.83 0.82 4.33
C TRP A 116 3.07 1.62 4.77
N ASN A 117 3.87 1.00 5.62
CA ASN A 117 5.23 1.40 5.96
C ASN A 117 6.19 0.48 5.20
N LEU A 118 7.13 1.06 4.46
CA LEU A 118 8.22 0.37 3.77
C LEU A 118 9.52 0.82 4.39
N ASN A 119 10.38 -0.15 4.61
CA ASN A 119 11.67 0.06 5.24
C ASN A 119 12.71 -0.70 4.43
N ALA A 120 13.53 0.05 3.70
CA ALA A 120 14.78 -0.40 3.12
C ALA A 120 15.93 0.27 3.87
N SER A 121 17.12 -0.34 3.89
CA SER A 121 18.32 0.26 4.51
C SER A 121 19.15 1.03 3.48
N VAL A 122 18.51 1.90 2.69
CA VAL A 122 19.17 2.66 1.61
C VAL A 122 19.60 4.00 2.14
N ILE A 123 20.92 4.27 2.19
CA ILE A 123 21.42 5.60 2.55
C ILE A 123 21.57 6.44 1.28
N THR A 124 21.07 7.68 1.31
CA THR A 124 21.23 8.64 0.21
C THR A 124 22.72 8.90 -0.01
N PRO A 125 23.23 8.75 -1.25
CA PRO A 125 24.63 9.01 -1.53
C PRO A 125 25.01 10.47 -1.31
N ILE A 126 26.28 10.72 -1.04
CA ILE A 126 26.85 12.08 -1.02
C ILE A 126 27.23 12.44 -2.45
N ALA A 127 26.75 13.59 -2.95
CA ALA A 127 27.13 14.10 -4.27
C ALA A 127 28.44 14.91 -4.19
N THR A 128 29.30 14.69 -5.18
CA THR A 128 30.53 15.43 -5.43
C THR A 128 30.46 16.14 -6.78
N VAL A 129 31.45 16.99 -7.10
CA VAL A 129 31.54 17.64 -8.42
C VAL A 129 31.54 16.62 -9.56
N ASP A 130 32.24 15.49 -9.40
CA ASP A 130 32.36 14.43 -10.41
C ASP A 130 31.25 13.36 -10.36
N SER A 131 30.32 13.46 -9.40
CA SER A 131 29.22 12.51 -9.27
C SER A 131 28.27 12.54 -10.47
N PRO A 132 27.70 11.38 -10.88
CA PRO A 132 26.76 11.31 -12.00
C PRO A 132 25.49 12.13 -11.74
N VAL A 133 24.77 12.47 -12.82
CA VAL A 133 23.47 13.16 -12.71
C VAL A 133 22.45 12.28 -12.00
N ILE A 134 22.47 10.96 -12.27
CA ILE A 134 21.59 9.99 -11.63
C ILE A 134 22.43 8.95 -10.90
N ALA A 135 22.17 8.77 -9.60
CA ALA A 135 22.68 7.65 -8.82
C ALA A 135 21.59 6.61 -8.59
N THR A 136 21.95 5.33 -8.62
CA THR A 136 21.02 4.21 -8.37
C THR A 136 21.56 3.36 -7.23
N VAL A 137 20.69 3.00 -6.29
CA VAL A 137 20.99 2.11 -5.17
C VAL A 137 19.97 0.99 -5.11
N GLU A 138 20.42 -0.23 -4.86
CA GLU A 138 19.56 -1.40 -4.65
C GLU A 138 19.74 -1.93 -3.22
N SER A 139 18.66 -2.37 -2.61
CA SER A 139 18.67 -2.89 -1.23
C SER A 139 17.46 -3.79 -0.98
N PRO A 140 17.55 -4.77 -0.06
CA PRO A 140 16.35 -5.42 0.45
C PRO A 140 15.43 -4.41 1.16
N PHE A 141 14.13 -4.65 1.06
CA PHE A 141 13.11 -3.91 1.80
C PHE A 141 12.13 -4.85 2.51
N SER A 142 11.50 -4.32 3.54
CA SER A 142 10.34 -4.90 4.22
C SER A 142 9.16 -3.95 4.14
N MET A 143 7.95 -4.48 4.15
CA MET A 143 6.71 -3.72 4.15
C MET A 143 5.73 -4.30 5.17
N THR A 144 5.05 -3.41 5.90
CA THR A 144 3.92 -3.77 6.75
C THR A 144 2.81 -2.73 6.67
N GLY A 145 1.57 -3.10 6.95
CA GLY A 145 0.48 -2.14 7.02
C GLY A 145 -0.90 -2.76 6.88
N THR A 146 -1.83 -1.99 6.34
CA THR A 146 -3.21 -2.41 6.11
C THR A 146 -3.66 -2.10 4.69
N THR A 147 -4.40 -3.03 4.10
CA THR A 147 -5.05 -2.86 2.79
C THR A 147 -6.53 -3.13 2.97
N SER A 148 -7.36 -2.17 2.60
CA SER A 148 -8.80 -2.25 2.71
C SER A 148 -9.45 -1.95 1.36
N THR A 149 -10.56 -2.62 1.08
CA THR A 149 -11.39 -2.34 -0.10
C THR A 149 -12.83 -2.16 0.32
N TYR A 150 -13.55 -1.28 -0.36
CA TYR A 150 -14.97 -1.05 -0.15
C TYR A 150 -15.71 -1.11 -1.49
N GLY A 151 -16.90 -1.73 -1.48
CA GLY A 151 -17.72 -1.94 -2.67
C GLY A 151 -18.48 -3.27 -2.58
N ARG A 152 -18.44 -4.09 -3.63
CA ARG A 152 -19.06 -5.43 -3.65
C ARG A 152 -18.44 -6.37 -2.63
N TYR A 153 -17.15 -6.20 -2.33
CA TYR A 153 -16.43 -7.02 -1.36
C TYR A 153 -15.62 -6.13 -0.41
N ASN A 154 -16.12 -5.98 0.81
CA ASN A 154 -15.45 -5.20 1.83
C ASN A 154 -14.37 -6.06 2.50
N LEU A 155 -13.14 -5.53 2.54
CA LEU A 155 -11.96 -6.20 3.09
C LEU A 155 -11.20 -5.25 4.00
N ASN A 156 -10.55 -5.83 5.00
CA ASN A 156 -9.52 -5.17 5.80
C ASN A 156 -8.45 -6.21 6.15
N LEU A 157 -7.27 -6.08 5.52
CA LEU A 157 -6.19 -7.04 5.55
C LEU A 157 -4.94 -6.43 6.19
N ARG A 158 -4.39 -7.09 7.20
CA ARG A 158 -3.03 -6.79 7.68
C ARG A 158 -2.05 -7.31 6.63
N THR A 159 -1.37 -6.40 5.96
CA THR A 159 -0.51 -6.72 4.83
C THR A 159 0.95 -6.70 5.27
N LYS A 160 1.71 -7.70 4.84
CA LYS A 160 3.17 -7.75 4.98
C LYS A 160 3.81 -8.20 3.67
N GLY A 161 5.04 -7.79 3.43
CA GLY A 161 5.82 -8.25 2.29
C GLY A 161 7.29 -7.88 2.43
N SER A 162 8.10 -8.41 1.53
CA SER A 162 9.53 -8.13 1.42
C SER A 162 9.97 -8.29 -0.03
N GLY A 163 11.14 -7.78 -0.35
CA GLY A 163 11.78 -7.99 -1.64
C GLY A 163 12.92 -7.01 -1.86
N THR A 164 13.13 -6.58 -3.10
CA THR A 164 14.22 -5.67 -3.47
C THR A 164 13.65 -4.33 -3.92
N VAL A 165 14.27 -3.25 -3.42
CA VAL A 165 14.01 -1.90 -3.91
C VAL A 165 15.18 -1.44 -4.77
N ARG A 166 14.85 -0.77 -5.88
CA ARG A 166 15.76 0.08 -6.64
C ARG A 166 15.35 1.53 -6.44
N ILE A 167 16.21 2.34 -5.86
CA ILE A 167 16.00 3.77 -5.64
C ILE A 167 16.94 4.56 -6.55
N ARG A 168 16.39 5.54 -7.25
CA ARG A 168 17.13 6.49 -8.06
C ARG A 168 17.14 7.85 -7.39
N PHE A 169 18.28 8.52 -7.47
CA PHE A 169 18.49 9.87 -6.97
C PHE A 169 18.97 10.78 -8.09
N GLU A 170 18.45 12.00 -8.15
CA GLU A 170 18.88 13.04 -9.07
C GLU A 170 19.83 14.02 -8.35
N LYS A 171 20.95 14.34 -8.99
CA LYS A 171 21.92 15.33 -8.53
C LYS A 171 21.43 16.73 -8.90
N ILE A 172 21.17 17.56 -7.89
CA ILE A 172 20.88 18.98 -8.07
C ILE A 172 21.90 19.77 -7.25
N GLY A 173 22.81 20.45 -7.97
CA GLY A 173 23.98 21.08 -7.35
C GLY A 173 24.92 20.03 -6.75
N LEU A 174 25.22 20.16 -5.46
CA LEU A 174 26.09 19.25 -4.70
C LEU A 174 25.29 18.29 -3.79
N ASN A 175 24.01 18.08 -4.07
CA ASN A 175 23.15 17.18 -3.30
C ASN A 175 22.42 16.20 -4.22
N TYR A 176 22.14 15.02 -3.68
CA TYR A 176 21.23 14.05 -4.30
C TYR A 176 19.84 14.16 -3.67
N PHE A 177 18.82 14.14 -4.52
CA PHE A 177 17.41 14.13 -4.13
C PHE A 177 16.76 12.86 -4.65
N PHE A 178 15.83 12.28 -3.89
CA PHE A 178 15.07 11.12 -4.35
C PHE A 178 14.29 11.47 -5.62
N LEU A 179 14.45 10.64 -6.65
CA LEU A 179 13.76 10.76 -7.92
C LEU A 179 12.58 9.78 -7.97
N ASP A 180 12.88 8.49 -7.79
CA ASP A 180 11.90 7.41 -7.75
C ASP A 180 12.43 6.17 -7.03
N GLY A 181 11.49 5.29 -6.67
CA GLY A 181 11.72 4.01 -6.06
C GLY A 181 10.80 2.96 -6.66
N THR A 182 11.37 1.85 -7.12
CA THR A 182 10.63 0.66 -7.54
C THR A 182 10.88 -0.46 -6.56
N TYR A 183 9.82 -0.93 -5.91
CA TYR A 183 9.83 -2.01 -4.92
C TYR A 183 9.24 -3.25 -5.59
N VAL A 184 9.99 -4.33 -5.65
CA VAL A 184 9.56 -5.59 -6.26
C VAL A 184 9.48 -6.64 -5.17
N PHE A 185 8.30 -7.22 -4.97
CA PHE A 185 8.10 -8.25 -3.96
C PHE A 185 8.65 -9.59 -4.43
N SER A 186 9.28 -10.29 -3.50
CA SER A 186 9.71 -11.68 -3.67
C SER A 186 8.93 -12.60 -2.73
N GLU A 187 8.91 -13.90 -3.03
CA GLU A 187 8.29 -14.87 -2.16
C GLU A 187 9.00 -14.91 -0.79
N PRO A 188 8.27 -15.05 0.32
CA PRO A 188 8.87 -15.17 1.64
C PRO A 188 9.86 -16.35 1.68
N GLY A 189 11.16 -16.05 1.72
CA GLY A 189 12.23 -17.05 1.81
C GLY A 189 13.02 -17.31 0.53
N SER A 190 12.84 -16.52 -0.54
CA SER A 190 13.66 -16.60 -1.76
C SER A 190 15.12 -16.15 -1.59
N ASP A 191 15.44 -15.47 -0.49
CA ASP A 191 16.79 -14.95 -0.21
C ASP A 191 17.65 -15.97 0.56
N ARG A 192 17.54 -17.26 0.21
CA ARG A 192 18.41 -18.33 0.74
C ARG A 192 19.34 -18.86 -0.34
#